data_AF-A0A857J3K7-F1
#
_entry.id   AF-A0A857J3K7-F1
#
_cell.length_a   1.000
_cell.length_b   1.000
_cell.length_c   1.000
_cell.angle_alpha   90.00
_cell.angle_beta   90.00
_cell.angle_gamma   90.00
#
_symmetry.space_group_name_H-M   'P 1'
#
loop_
_entity.id
_entity.type
_entity.pdbx_description
1 polymer ?
#
loop_
_entity_poly.entity_id
_entity_poly.type
_entity_poly.pdbx_seq_one_letter_code
_entity_poly.pdbx_strand_id
1 'polypeptide(L)'
;MTTPRSVRRRHVFYVCGFDPNGPGRYHRLFGDGAAQQEVFGGAPIQVGPRERRDGQTVGWRVRHGGAADEAVETDYLFPRWDDVVRDHWTRDFWPQLLALLRTSWLYLRTGALWRMYRQSWLVFITLFAPFFLVMSLLPVWLMLLGGLGWLAHAGWSGQALAPPVAVALVCLAVAAWWSYWARRHWHTRWILRGYGFAGRVGSVGVPALDCRLDAMADAVCRQAQANEDDEILVVGHSLGTAMAVSVLARALRQDPGLLGHGPAIGLLTLGHCTPMLSNLPGATGFRAELALLAQAPDLCWIDYTDALDPYSFHAVDPVAVAGLATARAGHPRLLSPRFDRLFEPGPQQREPMNQHEIHQQYLCASRAGDPYDFFAMVAGPLTLAQRLGRGAL
;
A
#
# COMPACT_ATOMS: atom_id res chain seq x y z
N MET A 1 -25.03 -23.93 -21.54
CA MET A 1 -24.62 -22.52 -21.36
C MET A 1 -25.13 -22.07 -19.99
N THR A 2 -24.28 -22.10 -18.97
CA THR A 2 -24.61 -21.53 -17.66
C THR A 2 -24.49 -20.02 -17.77
N THR A 3 -25.60 -19.32 -17.57
CA THR A 3 -25.62 -17.86 -17.40
C THR A 3 -24.59 -17.48 -16.34
N PRO A 4 -23.73 -16.46 -16.58
CA PRO A 4 -22.80 -16.00 -15.55
C PRO A 4 -23.61 -15.60 -14.33
N ARG A 5 -23.38 -16.29 -13.20
CA ARG A 5 -24.06 -16.01 -11.93
C ARG A 5 -23.69 -14.58 -11.52
N SER A 6 -24.68 -13.71 -11.43
CA SER A 6 -24.50 -12.36 -10.90
C SER A 6 -24.30 -12.45 -9.39
N VAL A 7 -23.42 -11.60 -8.87
CA VAL A 7 -23.16 -11.48 -7.43
C VAL A 7 -24.32 -10.76 -6.79
N ARG A 8 -24.99 -11.39 -5.81
CA ARG A 8 -25.98 -10.75 -4.94
C ARG A 8 -25.44 -10.51 -3.55
N ARG A 9 -24.61 -11.42 -3.04
CA ARG A 9 -23.93 -11.30 -1.76
C ARG A 9 -22.42 -11.35 -1.94
N ARG A 10 -21.72 -10.35 -1.39
CA ARG A 10 -20.27 -10.28 -1.42
C ARG A 10 -19.70 -10.03 -0.04
N HIS A 11 -18.60 -10.70 0.25
CA HIS A 11 -17.76 -10.40 1.40
C HIS A 11 -16.45 -9.75 0.94
N VAL A 12 -16.05 -8.63 1.54
CA VAL A 12 -14.79 -7.96 1.20
C VAL A 12 -13.91 -7.85 2.43
N PHE A 13 -12.73 -8.46 2.38
CA PHE A 13 -11.67 -8.29 3.37
C PHE A 13 -10.69 -7.24 2.87
N TYR A 14 -10.88 -5.98 3.29
CA TYR A 14 -9.98 -4.88 2.94
C TYR A 14 -8.82 -4.77 3.92
N VAL A 15 -7.62 -5.09 3.44
CA VAL A 15 -6.35 -5.01 4.17
C VAL A 15 -5.65 -3.71 3.82
N CYS A 16 -5.70 -2.76 4.75
CA CYS A 16 -5.08 -1.44 4.57
C CYS A 16 -3.55 -1.52 4.54
N GLY A 17 -2.91 -0.45 4.04
CA GLY A 17 -1.47 -0.24 4.14
C GLY A 17 -0.98 0.03 5.57
N PHE A 18 0.31 0.38 5.69
CA PHE A 18 0.91 0.79 6.96
C PHE A 18 0.42 2.19 7.37
N ASP A 19 -0.84 2.24 7.82
CA ASP A 19 -1.54 3.46 8.20
C ASP A 19 -2.02 3.36 9.66
N PRO A 20 -1.64 4.30 10.56
CA PRO A 20 -2.09 4.29 11.95
C PRO A 20 -3.56 4.69 12.10
N ASN A 21 -4.18 5.19 11.03
CA ASN A 21 -5.59 5.55 11.01
C ASN A 21 -6.46 4.31 11.18
N GLY A 22 -7.46 4.43 12.06
CA GLY A 22 -8.40 3.36 12.32
C GLY A 22 -9.54 3.28 11.30
N PRO A 23 -10.45 2.30 11.48
CA PRO A 23 -11.58 2.04 10.58
C PRO A 23 -12.51 3.25 10.39
N GLY A 24 -12.52 4.22 11.32
CA GLY A 24 -13.31 5.44 11.15
C GLY A 24 -12.85 6.35 10.01
N ARG A 25 -11.55 6.40 9.69
CA ARG A 25 -11.08 7.15 8.52
C ARG A 25 -11.48 6.45 7.23
N TYR A 26 -11.31 5.12 7.19
CA TYR A 26 -11.63 4.32 6.00
C TYR A 26 -13.12 4.23 5.71
N HIS A 27 -13.97 4.18 6.74
CA HIS A 27 -15.42 4.26 6.57
C HIS A 27 -15.84 5.61 5.95
N ARG A 28 -15.28 6.73 6.41
CA ARG A 28 -15.52 8.05 5.80
C ARG A 28 -15.00 8.12 4.37
N LEU A 29 -13.77 7.70 4.13
CA LEU A 29 -13.18 7.67 2.78
C LEU A 29 -14.05 6.87 1.81
N PHE A 30 -14.51 5.70 2.24
CA PHE A 30 -15.41 4.86 1.45
C PHE A 30 -16.77 5.53 1.23
N GLY A 31 -17.37 6.13 2.26
CA GLY A 31 -18.65 6.83 2.16
C GLY A 31 -18.61 8.05 1.23
N ASP A 32 -17.59 8.90 1.39
CA ASP A 32 -17.38 10.09 0.56
C ASP A 32 -17.13 9.69 -0.90
N GLY A 33 -16.29 8.67 -1.12
CA GLY A 33 -16.02 8.13 -2.45
C GLY A 33 -17.23 7.45 -3.09
N ALA A 34 -18.04 6.71 -2.32
CA ALA A 34 -19.25 6.07 -2.81
C ALA A 34 -20.29 7.11 -3.25
N ALA A 35 -20.48 8.17 -2.47
CA ALA A 35 -21.35 9.29 -2.83
C ALA A 35 -20.87 9.99 -4.11
N GLN A 36 -19.55 10.16 -4.27
CA GLN A 36 -18.98 10.72 -5.49
C GLN A 36 -19.15 9.77 -6.69
N GLN A 37 -18.97 8.47 -6.50
CA GLN A 37 -19.17 7.47 -7.56
C GLN A 37 -20.63 7.42 -8.01
N GLU A 38 -21.59 7.53 -7.09
CA GLU A 38 -23.01 7.60 -7.44
C GLU A 38 -23.31 8.78 -8.38
N VAL A 39 -22.70 9.95 -8.13
CA VAL A 39 -22.81 11.12 -9.01
C VAL A 39 -22.22 10.86 -10.39
N PHE A 40 -21.10 10.14 -10.47
CA PHE A 40 -20.44 9.86 -11.75
C PHE A 40 -21.11 8.73 -12.53
N GLY A 41 -21.35 7.59 -11.91
CA GLY A 41 -21.85 6.36 -12.52
C GLY A 41 -23.37 6.23 -12.56
N GLY A 42 -24.11 7.03 -11.79
CA GLY A 42 -25.58 7.04 -11.75
C GLY A 42 -26.23 5.84 -11.03
N ALA A 43 -25.45 4.87 -10.56
CA ALA A 43 -25.94 3.75 -9.74
C ALA A 43 -25.89 4.12 -8.25
N PRO A 44 -26.97 3.92 -7.48
CA PRO A 44 -26.99 4.26 -6.06
C PRO A 44 -26.07 3.34 -5.25
N ILE A 45 -25.33 3.93 -4.31
CA ILE A 45 -24.42 3.21 -3.42
C ILE A 45 -24.70 3.63 -1.97
N GLN A 46 -25.45 2.81 -1.25
CA GLN A 46 -25.79 3.08 0.14
C GLN A 46 -24.75 2.46 1.07
N VAL A 47 -24.12 3.30 1.89
CA VAL A 47 -23.11 2.88 2.87
C VAL A 47 -23.73 2.91 4.27
N GLY A 48 -23.80 1.75 4.90
CA GLY A 48 -24.35 1.57 6.24
C GLY A 48 -23.43 2.11 7.36
N PRO A 49 -23.92 2.09 8.61
CA PRO A 49 -23.12 2.48 9.76
C PRO A 49 -21.96 1.51 9.97
N ARG A 50 -20.90 2.04 10.60
CA ARG A 50 -19.75 1.23 11.03
C ARG A 50 -20.13 0.37 12.22
N GLU A 51 -19.95 -0.93 12.09
CA GLU A 51 -20.28 -1.94 13.10
C GLU A 51 -19.04 -2.75 13.50
N ARG A 52 -18.91 -3.05 14.79
CA ARG A 52 -17.90 -3.99 15.26
C ARG A 52 -18.41 -5.40 15.01
N ARG A 53 -17.72 -6.16 14.16
CA ARG A 53 -18.06 -7.57 13.87
C ARG A 53 -17.52 -8.48 14.97
N ASP A 54 -16.27 -8.24 15.37
CA ASP A 54 -15.61 -9.00 16.44
C ASP A 54 -14.54 -8.16 17.16
N GLY A 55 -13.69 -8.81 17.96
CA GLY A 55 -12.60 -8.16 18.69
C GLY A 55 -11.61 -7.40 17.80
N GLN A 56 -11.43 -7.85 16.57
CA GLN A 56 -10.36 -7.51 15.63
C GLN A 56 -10.86 -7.00 14.27
N THR A 57 -12.18 -7.03 14.01
CA THR A 57 -12.77 -6.68 12.72
C THR A 57 -13.88 -5.66 12.90
N VAL A 58 -13.83 -4.63 12.07
CA VAL A 58 -14.88 -3.62 11.95
C VAL A 58 -15.35 -3.63 10.51
N GLY A 59 -16.64 -3.51 10.26
CA GLY A 59 -17.17 -3.52 8.90
C GLY A 59 -18.38 -2.61 8.76
N TRP A 60 -18.89 -2.52 7.54
CA TRP A 60 -20.13 -1.84 7.21
C TRP A 60 -20.75 -2.52 6.00
N ARG A 61 -22.09 -2.49 5.94
CA ARG A 61 -22.81 -2.99 4.77
C ARG A 61 -22.83 -1.94 3.68
N VAL A 62 -22.68 -2.39 2.43
CA VAL A 62 -22.77 -1.56 1.24
C VAL A 62 -23.80 -2.18 0.32
N ARG A 63 -24.80 -1.40 -0.07
CA ARG A 63 -25.81 -1.81 -1.03
C ARG A 63 -25.62 -1.04 -2.33
N HIS A 64 -25.38 -1.76 -3.42
CA HIS A 64 -25.14 -1.18 -4.74
C HIS A 64 -26.24 -1.59 -5.72
N GLY A 65 -26.80 -0.63 -6.44
CA GLY A 65 -27.87 -0.86 -7.42
C GLY A 65 -29.28 -0.52 -6.89
N GLY A 66 -30.27 -0.59 -7.80
CA GLY A 66 -31.64 -0.11 -7.59
C GLY A 66 -32.56 -1.05 -6.82
N ALA A 67 -33.70 -1.42 -7.41
CA ALA A 67 -34.75 -2.21 -6.75
C ALA A 67 -34.21 -3.52 -6.12
N ALA A 68 -34.91 -4.03 -5.11
CA ALA A 68 -34.42 -5.08 -4.20
C ALA A 68 -33.94 -6.37 -4.87
N ASP A 69 -34.47 -6.72 -6.05
CA ASP A 69 -34.13 -7.97 -6.74
C ASP A 69 -32.83 -7.90 -7.59
N GLU A 70 -32.27 -6.70 -7.76
CA GLU A 70 -31.02 -6.45 -8.51
C GLU A 70 -29.90 -5.85 -7.63
N ALA A 71 -30.19 -5.60 -6.36
CA ALA A 71 -29.24 -4.99 -5.43
C ALA A 71 -28.18 -6.01 -4.99
N VAL A 72 -26.93 -5.56 -4.95
CA VAL A 72 -25.81 -6.32 -4.38
C VAL A 72 -25.61 -5.86 -2.96
N GLU A 73 -25.67 -6.80 -2.03
CA GLU A 73 -25.35 -6.58 -0.62
C GLU A 73 -23.91 -7.02 -0.36
N THR A 74 -23.08 -6.07 0.04
CA THR A 74 -21.67 -6.31 0.34
C THR A 74 -21.40 -6.08 1.82
N ASP A 75 -20.86 -7.08 2.52
CA ASP A 75 -20.25 -6.86 3.84
C ASP A 75 -18.79 -6.45 3.64
N TYR A 76 -18.52 -5.15 3.81
CA TYR A 76 -17.19 -4.59 3.65
C TYR A 76 -16.47 -4.58 4.99
N LEU A 77 -15.53 -5.50 5.15
CA LEU A 77 -14.76 -5.68 6.36
C LEU A 77 -13.42 -4.96 6.29
N PHE A 78 -13.07 -4.36 7.42
CA PHE A 78 -11.76 -3.83 7.75
C PHE A 78 -11.18 -4.70 8.89
N PRO A 79 -10.45 -5.77 8.56
CA PRO A 79 -9.68 -6.53 9.55
C PRO A 79 -8.56 -5.65 10.11
N ARG A 80 -8.58 -5.41 11.41
CA ARG A 80 -7.71 -4.46 12.07
C ARG A 80 -6.32 -5.04 12.27
N TRP A 81 -5.34 -4.31 11.77
CA TRP A 81 -3.94 -4.40 12.18
C TRP A 81 -3.35 -3.02 12.48
N ASP A 82 -4.21 -1.99 12.55
CA ASP A 82 -3.85 -0.60 12.83
C ASP A 82 -3.21 -0.40 14.21
N ASP A 83 -3.46 -1.31 15.14
CA ASP A 83 -2.77 -1.39 16.43
C ASP A 83 -1.31 -1.84 16.29
N VAL A 84 -1.06 -2.91 15.51
CA VAL A 84 0.32 -3.36 15.19
C VAL A 84 1.08 -2.25 14.47
N VAL A 85 0.42 -1.54 13.55
CA VAL A 85 0.99 -0.35 12.90
C VAL A 85 1.37 0.70 13.93
N ARG A 86 0.45 1.06 14.85
CA ARG A 86 0.70 2.07 15.89
C ARG A 86 1.84 1.71 16.83
N ASP A 87 1.98 0.44 17.19
CA ASP A 87 3.08 -0.04 18.04
C ASP A 87 4.45 0.12 17.34
N HIS A 88 4.45 0.08 16.01
CA HIS A 88 5.64 0.29 15.19
C HIS A 88 5.72 1.72 14.63
N TRP A 89 4.84 2.63 15.07
CA TRP A 89 4.74 3.98 14.56
C TRP A 89 5.65 4.94 15.34
N THR A 90 6.96 4.89 15.06
CA THR A 90 7.95 5.73 15.74
C THR A 90 7.68 7.22 15.51
N ARG A 91 7.36 7.96 16.58
CA ARG A 91 7.10 9.42 16.55
C ARG A 91 8.33 10.27 16.81
N ASP A 92 9.29 9.74 17.57
CA ASP A 92 10.49 10.45 18.01
C ASP A 92 11.56 10.53 16.93
N PHE A 93 12.29 11.65 16.87
CA PHE A 93 13.26 11.92 15.82
C PHE A 93 14.43 10.92 15.81
N TRP A 94 15.06 10.67 16.96
CA TRP A 94 16.24 9.80 17.04
C TRP A 94 15.95 8.34 16.68
N PRO A 95 14.89 7.69 17.21
CA PRO A 95 14.50 6.36 16.75
C PRO A 95 14.18 6.29 15.25
N GLN A 96 13.53 7.32 14.69
CA GLN A 96 13.26 7.38 13.24
C GLN A 96 14.54 7.49 12.43
N LEU A 97 15.50 8.33 12.84
CA LEU A 97 16.79 8.46 12.17
C LEU A 97 17.59 7.15 12.23
N LEU A 98 17.63 6.50 13.38
CA LEU A 98 18.31 5.20 13.52
C LEU A 98 17.63 4.11 12.68
N ALA A 99 16.29 4.08 12.65
CA ALA A 99 15.54 3.16 11.80
C ALA A 99 15.83 3.41 10.32
N LEU A 100 15.84 4.68 9.88
CA LEU A 100 16.22 5.05 8.52
C LEU A 100 17.61 4.54 8.16
N LEU A 101 18.62 4.86 8.96
CA LEU A 101 20.00 4.44 8.68
C LEU A 101 20.14 2.91 8.64
N ARG A 102 19.52 2.20 9.60
CA ARG A 102 19.53 0.73 9.64
C ARG A 102 18.84 0.12 8.43
N THR A 103 17.67 0.61 8.05
CA THR A 103 16.90 0.11 6.91
C THR A 103 17.60 0.44 5.60
N SER A 104 18.07 1.68 5.40
CA SER A 104 18.86 2.03 4.21
C SER A 104 20.11 1.17 4.08
N TRP A 105 20.83 0.94 5.18
CA TRP A 105 21.98 0.03 5.19
C TRP A 105 21.59 -1.41 4.83
N LEU A 106 20.47 -1.92 5.37
CA LEU A 106 19.95 -3.26 5.04
C LEU A 106 19.67 -3.40 3.55
N TYR A 107 19.02 -2.44 2.91
CA TYR A 107 18.68 -2.54 1.49
C TYR A 107 19.88 -2.32 0.59
N LEU A 108 20.80 -1.43 0.97
CA LEU A 108 22.05 -1.21 0.26
C LEU A 108 22.92 -2.48 0.30
N ARG A 109 23.20 -3.02 1.49
CA ARG A 109 24.11 -4.18 1.67
C ARG A 109 23.58 -5.47 1.04
N THR A 110 22.27 -5.60 0.86
CA THR A 110 21.64 -6.80 0.29
C THR A 110 21.36 -6.68 -1.21
N GLY A 111 21.70 -5.53 -1.81
CA GLY A 111 21.38 -5.20 -3.20
C GLY A 111 19.88 -5.06 -3.49
N ALA A 112 19.01 -5.12 -2.48
CA ALA A 112 17.58 -4.90 -2.63
C ALA A 112 17.31 -3.50 -3.18
N LEU A 113 18.12 -2.53 -2.76
CA LEU A 113 18.08 -1.18 -3.30
C LEU A 113 18.28 -1.13 -4.82
N TRP A 114 19.32 -1.81 -5.33
CA TRP A 114 19.59 -1.82 -6.76
C TRP A 114 18.53 -2.58 -7.56
N ARG A 115 17.94 -3.64 -6.99
CA ARG A 115 16.78 -4.30 -7.60
C ARG A 115 15.59 -3.34 -7.72
N MET A 116 15.28 -2.60 -6.65
CA MET A 116 14.19 -1.63 -6.66
C MET A 116 14.42 -0.50 -7.66
N TYR A 117 15.64 0.03 -7.78
CA TYR A 117 16.01 1.00 -8.82
C TYR A 117 15.69 0.49 -10.23
N ARG A 118 16.05 -0.77 -10.52
CA ARG A 118 15.78 -1.40 -11.82
C ARG A 118 14.29 -1.70 -12.06
N GLN A 119 13.50 -1.83 -10.99
CA GLN A 119 12.07 -2.10 -11.05
C GLN A 119 11.25 -0.81 -11.19
N SER A 120 11.61 0.25 -10.45
CA SER A 120 10.98 1.57 -10.55
C SER A 120 11.93 2.66 -10.05
N TRP A 121 12.34 3.55 -10.96
CA TRP A 121 13.16 4.72 -10.61
C TRP A 121 12.39 5.69 -9.69
N LEU A 122 11.08 5.83 -9.91
CA LEU A 122 10.24 6.78 -9.18
C LEU A 122 10.07 6.34 -7.72
N VAL A 123 9.81 5.06 -7.49
CA VAL A 123 9.75 4.49 -6.14
C VAL A 123 11.13 4.55 -5.47
N PHE A 124 12.20 4.26 -6.21
CA PHE A 124 13.57 4.38 -5.71
C PHE A 124 13.85 5.79 -5.17
N ILE A 125 13.61 6.84 -5.97
CA ILE A 125 13.85 8.22 -5.52
C ILE A 125 12.93 8.57 -4.35
N THR A 126 11.67 8.14 -4.38
CA THR A 126 10.70 8.48 -3.33
C THR A 126 11.04 7.84 -1.98
N LEU A 127 11.43 6.57 -1.97
CA LEU A 127 11.81 5.86 -0.73
C LEU A 127 13.16 6.34 -0.18
N PHE A 128 14.11 6.70 -1.05
CA PHE A 128 15.48 7.04 -0.67
C PHE A 128 15.79 8.54 -0.64
N ALA A 129 14.85 9.39 -1.08
CA ALA A 129 14.89 10.83 -0.90
C ALA A 129 15.38 11.25 0.50
N PRO A 130 14.77 10.76 1.62
CA PRO A 130 15.27 11.11 2.95
C PRO A 130 16.71 10.67 3.22
N PHE A 131 17.13 9.52 2.69
CA PHE A 131 18.53 9.09 2.80
C PHE A 131 19.47 10.06 2.07
N PHE A 132 19.17 10.39 0.80
CA PHE A 132 19.97 11.34 0.02
C PHE A 132 20.02 12.73 0.66
N LEU A 133 18.95 13.16 1.31
CA LEU A 133 18.88 14.41 2.05
C LEU A 133 19.74 14.43 3.30
N VAL A 134 19.79 13.34 4.06
CA VAL A 134 20.71 13.22 5.19
C VAL A 134 22.16 13.21 4.69
N MET A 135 22.44 12.48 3.60
CA MET A 135 23.77 12.41 3.01
C MET A 135 24.22 13.75 2.39
N SER A 136 23.31 14.53 1.78
CA SER A 136 23.64 15.84 1.22
C SER A 136 23.93 16.89 2.29
N LEU A 137 23.40 16.73 3.50
CA LEU A 137 23.73 17.57 4.65
C LEU A 137 25.05 17.18 5.34
N LEU A 138 25.58 15.99 5.10
CA LEU A 138 26.80 15.52 5.78
C LEU A 138 28.00 16.46 5.59
N PRO A 139 28.31 16.97 4.38
CA PRO A 139 29.39 17.95 4.21
C PRO A 139 29.14 19.25 4.97
N VAL A 140 27.88 19.71 5.04
CA VAL A 140 27.50 20.92 5.78
C VAL A 140 27.74 20.73 7.27
N TRP A 141 27.42 19.54 7.82
CA TRP A 141 27.72 19.20 9.22
C TRP A 141 29.22 19.10 9.50
N LEU A 142 30.00 18.52 8.58
CA LEU A 142 31.45 18.45 8.72
C LEU A 142 32.10 19.84 8.65
N MET A 143 31.62 20.71 7.75
CA MET A 143 32.06 22.11 7.67
C MET A 143 31.67 22.91 8.91
N LEU A 144 30.48 22.69 9.46
CA LEU A 144 30.07 23.32 10.71
C LEU A 144 30.97 22.87 11.87
N LEU A 145 31.23 21.56 11.99
CA LEU A 145 32.12 21.03 13.03
C LEU A 145 33.54 21.57 12.88
N GLY A 146 34.07 21.62 11.66
CA GLY A 146 35.37 22.23 11.36
C GLY A 146 35.41 23.73 11.65
N GLY A 147 34.34 24.46 11.32
CA GLY A 147 34.18 25.88 11.62
C GLY A 147 34.11 26.15 13.13
N LEU A 148 33.43 25.30 13.90
CA LEU A 148 33.41 25.37 15.37
C LEU A 148 34.79 25.05 15.97
N GLY A 149 35.50 24.06 15.43
CA GLY A 149 36.88 23.75 15.83
C GLY A 149 37.84 24.90 15.52
N TRP A 150 37.71 25.51 14.35
CA TRP A 150 38.47 26.71 13.96
C TRP A 150 38.11 27.90 14.86
N LEU A 151 36.84 28.11 15.17
CA LEU A 151 36.39 29.16 16.09
C LEU A 151 37.03 29.00 17.48
N ALA A 152 37.03 27.78 18.02
CA ALA A 152 37.64 27.47 19.31
C ALA A 152 39.16 27.72 19.29
N HIS A 153 39.84 27.29 18.23
CA HIS A 153 41.27 27.53 18.05
C HIS A 153 41.59 29.03 17.91
N ALA A 154 40.80 29.77 17.11
CA ALA A 154 40.97 31.20 16.92
C ALA A 154 40.75 31.98 18.23
N GLY A 155 39.74 31.59 19.01
CA GLY A 155 39.47 32.15 20.34
C GLY A 155 40.60 31.89 21.34
N TRP A 156 41.21 30.70 21.31
CA TRP A 156 42.38 30.38 22.12
C TRP A 156 43.63 31.17 21.68
N SER A 157 43.88 31.23 20.37
CA SER A 157 45.11 31.77 19.78
C SER A 157 45.10 33.28 19.53
N GLY A 158 43.98 33.97 19.81
CA GLY A 158 43.82 35.41 19.59
C GLY A 158 43.69 35.81 18.11
N GLN A 159 43.36 34.86 17.23
CA GLN A 159 43.12 35.13 15.82
C GLN A 159 41.75 35.78 15.59
N ALA A 160 41.54 36.34 14.39
CA ALA A 160 40.25 36.91 14.02
C ALA A 160 39.13 35.84 14.02
N LEU A 161 38.05 36.11 14.76
CA LEU A 161 36.90 35.20 14.88
C LEU A 161 35.92 35.30 13.70
N ALA A 162 35.97 36.39 12.92
CA ALA A 162 34.99 36.65 11.88
C ALA A 162 34.92 35.54 10.79
N PRO A 163 36.04 35.02 10.26
CA PRO A 163 36.00 33.95 9.27
C PRO A 163 35.35 32.63 9.76
N PRO A 164 35.71 32.04 10.93
CA PRO A 164 35.04 30.83 11.40
C PRO A 164 33.57 31.05 11.77
N VAL A 165 33.21 32.24 12.30
CA VAL A 165 31.80 32.60 12.55
C VAL A 165 31.02 32.65 11.25
N ALA A 166 31.56 33.27 10.19
CA ALA A 166 30.90 33.34 8.89
C ALA A 166 30.64 31.95 8.30
N VAL A 167 31.62 31.03 8.38
CA VAL A 167 31.46 29.64 7.93
C VAL A 167 30.36 28.93 8.72
N ALA A 168 30.34 29.07 10.04
CA ALA A 168 29.31 28.45 10.88
C ALA A 168 27.90 28.99 10.54
N LEU A 169 27.76 30.31 10.37
CA LEU A 169 26.49 30.94 10.00
C LEU A 169 25.99 30.49 8.62
N VAL A 170 26.88 30.40 7.61
CA VAL A 170 26.52 29.89 6.28
C VAL A 170 26.06 28.43 6.36
N CYS A 171 26.77 27.57 7.12
CA CYS A 171 26.37 26.18 7.28
C CYS A 171 25.00 26.05 7.97
N LEU A 172 24.74 26.85 9.00
CA LEU A 172 23.45 26.89 9.69
C LEU A 172 22.33 27.39 8.76
N ALA A 173 22.59 28.42 7.95
CA ALA A 173 21.63 28.93 6.98
C ALA A 173 21.28 27.89 5.90
N VAL A 174 22.29 27.19 5.36
CA VAL A 174 22.09 26.10 4.39
C VAL A 174 21.30 24.94 5.01
N ALA A 175 21.65 24.52 6.23
CA ALA A 175 20.94 23.44 6.92
C ALA A 175 19.48 23.82 7.25
N ALA A 176 19.23 25.07 7.66
CA ALA A 176 17.89 25.58 7.92
C ALA A 176 17.05 25.67 6.64
N TRP A 177 17.62 26.21 5.57
CA TRP A 177 16.97 26.29 4.25
C TRP A 177 16.60 24.90 3.72
N TRP A 178 17.55 23.97 3.76
CA TRP A 178 17.35 22.60 3.31
C TRP A 178 16.29 21.86 4.14
N SER A 179 16.28 22.07 5.47
CA SER A 179 15.26 21.53 6.36
C SER A 179 13.87 22.13 6.11
N TYR A 180 13.79 23.41 5.72
CA TYR A 180 12.54 24.03 5.29
C TYR A 180 12.05 23.44 3.97
N TRP A 181 12.92 23.36 2.96
CA TRP A 181 12.61 22.80 1.64
C TRP A 181 12.16 21.33 1.74
N ALA A 182 12.89 20.50 2.49
CA ALA A 182 12.55 19.09 2.70
C ALA A 182 11.17 18.89 3.35
N ARG A 183 10.84 19.71 4.36
CA ARG A 183 9.52 19.68 5.01
C ARG A 183 8.39 20.10 4.07
N ARG A 184 8.66 21.04 3.17
CA ARG A 184 7.68 21.56 2.20
C ARG A 184 7.41 20.57 1.07
N HIS A 185 8.43 19.87 0.59
CA HIS A 185 8.32 19.06 -0.62
C HIS A 185 8.20 17.56 -0.37
N TRP A 186 8.65 17.05 0.77
CA TRP A 186 8.56 15.62 1.06
C TRP A 186 7.80 15.33 2.34
N HIS A 187 6.66 14.64 2.21
CA HIS A 187 5.96 13.96 3.31
C HIS A 187 6.73 12.70 3.78
N THR A 188 8.05 12.83 3.91
CA THR A 188 9.06 11.80 4.21
C THR A 188 8.72 10.93 5.40
N ARG A 189 8.02 11.46 6.41
CA ARG A 189 7.76 10.72 7.65
C ARG A 189 6.87 9.48 7.46
N TRP A 190 5.91 9.52 6.54
CA TRP A 190 5.03 8.37 6.30
C TRP A 190 5.78 7.25 5.58
N ILE A 191 6.52 7.64 4.53
CA ILE A 191 7.38 6.77 3.72
C ILE A 191 8.44 6.07 4.58
N LEU A 192 9.14 6.83 5.41
CA LEU A 192 10.21 6.34 6.28
C LEU A 192 9.73 5.23 7.20
N ARG A 193 8.53 5.38 7.76
CA ARG A 193 7.99 4.41 8.72
C ARG A 193 7.52 3.14 8.02
N GLY A 194 6.78 3.24 6.91
CA GLY A 194 6.35 2.08 6.13
C GLY A 194 7.53 1.29 5.56
N TYR A 195 8.54 2.01 5.06
CA TYR A 195 9.78 1.41 4.56
C TYR A 195 10.59 0.74 5.67
N GLY A 196 10.74 1.41 6.83
CA GLY A 196 11.38 0.82 8.00
C GLY A 196 10.67 -0.44 8.50
N PHE A 197 9.34 -0.43 8.48
CA PHE A 197 8.52 -1.58 8.88
C PHE A 197 8.67 -2.75 7.92
N ALA A 198 8.64 -2.53 6.60
CA ALA A 198 8.91 -3.57 5.60
C ALA A 198 10.30 -4.22 5.80
N GLY A 199 11.31 -3.38 6.07
CA GLY A 199 12.65 -3.84 6.45
C GLY A 199 12.66 -4.75 7.68
N ARG A 200 11.87 -4.41 8.71
CA ARG A 200 11.74 -5.22 9.93
C ARG A 200 11.07 -6.56 9.67
N VAL A 201 9.95 -6.55 8.96
CA VAL A 201 9.21 -7.78 8.58
C VAL A 201 10.13 -8.72 7.80
N GLY A 202 10.87 -8.21 6.81
CA GLY A 202 11.76 -9.02 5.98
C GLY A 202 13.13 -9.38 6.60
N SER A 203 13.41 -9.00 7.85
CA SER A 203 14.69 -9.29 8.51
C SER A 203 14.55 -10.00 9.86
N VAL A 204 13.74 -9.47 10.77
CA VAL A 204 13.56 -10.00 12.13
C VAL A 204 12.17 -10.63 12.31
N GLY A 205 11.19 -10.23 11.50
CA GLY A 205 9.80 -10.63 11.65
C GLY A 205 9.06 -9.78 12.70
N VAL A 206 7.72 -9.88 12.69
CA VAL A 206 6.83 -9.18 13.63
C VAL A 206 5.76 -10.19 14.07
N PRO A 207 5.93 -10.90 15.19
CA PRO A 207 5.01 -11.97 15.60
C PRO A 207 3.55 -11.51 15.73
N ALA A 208 3.34 -10.28 16.21
CA ALA A 208 2.00 -9.70 16.29
C ALA A 208 1.35 -9.54 14.91
N LEU A 209 2.12 -9.21 13.87
CA LEU A 209 1.64 -9.16 12.49
C LEU A 209 1.28 -10.57 12.00
N ASP A 210 2.14 -11.56 12.27
CA ASP A 210 1.88 -12.93 11.85
C ASP A 210 0.58 -13.47 12.48
N CYS A 211 0.36 -13.26 13.77
CA CYS A 211 -0.91 -13.63 14.42
C CYS A 211 -2.13 -12.91 13.81
N ARG A 212 -1.97 -11.65 13.39
CA ARG A 212 -3.06 -10.91 12.71
C ARG A 212 -3.37 -11.51 11.34
N LEU A 213 -2.34 -11.83 10.56
CA LEU A 213 -2.50 -12.43 9.23
C LEU A 213 -3.11 -13.84 9.31
N ASP A 214 -2.75 -14.64 10.32
CA ASP A 214 -3.36 -15.94 10.57
C ASP A 214 -4.85 -15.80 10.94
N ALA A 215 -5.18 -14.89 11.85
CA ALA A 215 -6.58 -14.66 12.23
C ALA A 215 -7.45 -14.15 11.06
N MET A 216 -6.87 -13.34 10.16
CA MET A 216 -7.52 -12.93 8.92
C MET A 216 -7.72 -14.10 7.95
N ALA A 217 -6.72 -14.97 7.81
CA ALA A 217 -6.82 -16.17 6.99
C ALA A 217 -7.91 -17.12 7.51
N ASP A 218 -7.96 -17.35 8.82
CA ASP A 218 -9.02 -18.14 9.45
C ASP A 218 -10.41 -17.55 9.17
N ALA A 219 -10.53 -16.21 9.17
CA ALA A 219 -11.78 -15.53 8.87
C ALA A 219 -12.22 -15.73 7.41
N VAL A 220 -11.28 -15.70 6.46
CA VAL A 220 -11.55 -16.02 5.05
C VAL A 220 -12.03 -17.47 4.91
N CYS A 221 -11.34 -18.43 5.53
CA CYS A 221 -11.76 -19.85 5.49
C CYS A 221 -13.14 -20.06 6.11
N ARG A 222 -13.43 -19.47 7.28
CA ARG A 222 -14.76 -19.56 7.90
C ARG A 222 -15.85 -18.98 7.01
N GLN A 223 -15.59 -17.84 6.37
CA GLN A 223 -16.56 -17.20 5.48
C GLN A 223 -16.82 -18.06 4.24
N ALA A 224 -15.78 -18.65 3.65
CA ALA A 224 -15.92 -19.56 2.51
C ALA A 224 -16.72 -20.82 2.89
N GLN A 225 -16.47 -21.39 4.07
CA GLN A 225 -17.18 -22.57 4.58
C GLN A 225 -18.66 -22.32 4.87
N ALA A 226 -19.02 -21.11 5.32
CA ALA A 226 -20.41 -20.73 5.51
C ALA A 226 -21.20 -20.77 4.19
N ASN A 227 -20.53 -20.51 3.06
CA ASN A 227 -21.07 -20.61 1.70
C ASN A 227 -22.39 -19.83 1.50
N GLU A 228 -22.47 -18.67 2.14
CA GLU A 228 -23.63 -17.76 2.05
C GLU A 228 -23.47 -16.66 1.00
N ASP A 229 -22.23 -16.43 0.55
CA ASP A 229 -21.89 -15.40 -0.41
C ASP A 229 -21.72 -15.98 -1.81
N ASP A 230 -21.86 -15.14 -2.83
CA ASP A 230 -21.49 -15.50 -4.19
C ASP A 230 -20.00 -15.25 -4.44
N GLU A 231 -19.39 -14.30 -3.71
CA GLU A 231 -17.99 -13.94 -3.85
C GLU A 231 -17.35 -13.43 -2.54
N ILE A 232 -16.10 -13.84 -2.30
CA ILE A 232 -15.20 -13.28 -1.30
C ILE A 232 -14.05 -12.57 -2.01
N LEU A 233 -13.85 -11.28 -1.72
CA LEU A 233 -12.73 -10.50 -2.22
C LEU A 233 -11.74 -10.20 -1.08
N VAL A 234 -10.48 -10.57 -1.28
CA VAL A 234 -9.38 -10.08 -0.46
C VAL A 234 -8.76 -8.90 -1.19
N VAL A 235 -8.87 -7.71 -0.61
CA VAL A 235 -8.40 -6.46 -1.23
C VAL A 235 -7.24 -5.92 -0.42
N GLY A 236 -6.08 -5.77 -1.05
CA GLY A 236 -4.92 -5.12 -0.43
C GLY A 236 -4.67 -3.76 -1.06
N HIS A 237 -4.34 -2.75 -0.25
CA HIS A 237 -3.88 -1.45 -0.74
C HIS A 237 -2.51 -1.09 -0.16
N SER A 238 -1.63 -0.52 -0.98
CA SER A 238 -0.29 -0.09 -0.55
C SER A 238 0.51 -1.26 0.04
N LEU A 239 1.14 -1.11 1.21
CA LEU A 239 1.79 -2.22 1.91
C LEU A 239 0.82 -3.36 2.31
N GLY A 240 -0.48 -3.07 2.34
CA GLY A 240 -1.55 -4.04 2.57
C GLY A 240 -1.70 -5.03 1.43
N THR A 241 -1.14 -4.77 0.23
CA THR A 241 -1.10 -5.78 -0.84
C THR A 241 -0.26 -6.99 -0.46
N ALA A 242 0.89 -6.77 0.19
CA ALA A 242 1.73 -7.86 0.70
C ALA A 242 1.00 -8.63 1.80
N MET A 243 0.29 -7.91 2.68
CA MET A 243 -0.51 -8.54 3.73
C MET A 243 -1.67 -9.37 3.16
N ALA A 244 -2.40 -8.85 2.16
CA ALA A 244 -3.47 -9.56 1.47
C ALA A 244 -2.97 -10.84 0.77
N VAL A 245 -1.79 -10.78 0.12
CA VAL A 245 -1.10 -11.97 -0.42
C VAL A 245 -0.85 -12.99 0.68
N SER A 246 -0.27 -12.56 1.80
CA SER A 246 0.01 -13.46 2.94
C SER A 246 -1.28 -14.06 3.52
N VAL A 247 -2.34 -13.28 3.69
CA VAL A 247 -3.65 -13.74 4.19
C VAL A 247 -4.21 -14.83 3.29
N LEU A 248 -4.29 -14.59 1.97
CA LEU A 248 -4.86 -15.57 1.05
C LEU A 248 -3.97 -16.82 0.94
N ALA A 249 -2.64 -16.66 0.93
CA ALA A 249 -1.73 -17.79 0.90
C ALA A 249 -1.83 -18.66 2.17
N ARG A 250 -2.02 -18.03 3.34
CA ARG A 250 -2.27 -18.72 4.61
C ARG A 250 -3.62 -19.46 4.57
N ALA A 251 -4.66 -18.82 4.05
CA ALA A 251 -5.98 -19.44 3.89
C ALA A 251 -5.92 -20.68 2.97
N LEU A 252 -5.19 -20.61 1.85
CA LEU A 252 -4.97 -21.77 0.96
C LEU A 252 -4.15 -22.90 1.61
N ARG A 253 -3.26 -22.58 2.54
CA ARG A 253 -2.54 -23.62 3.30
C ARG A 253 -3.47 -24.33 4.30
N GLN A 254 -4.40 -23.59 4.90
CA GLN A 254 -5.37 -24.13 5.85
C GLN A 254 -6.45 -24.96 5.14
N ASP A 255 -6.89 -24.49 3.97
CA ASP A 255 -7.87 -25.16 3.12
C ASP A 255 -7.37 -25.19 1.67
N PRO A 256 -6.67 -26.28 1.26
CA PRO A 256 -6.19 -26.43 -0.11
C PRO A 256 -7.30 -26.46 -1.17
N GLY A 257 -8.54 -26.74 -0.78
CA GLY A 257 -9.69 -26.76 -1.67
C GLY A 257 -10.40 -25.41 -1.81
N LEU A 258 -9.97 -24.38 -1.06
CA LEU A 258 -10.67 -23.11 -0.86
C LEU A 258 -11.13 -22.40 -2.15
N LEU A 259 -10.41 -22.54 -3.26
CA LEU A 259 -10.79 -21.93 -4.55
C LEU A 259 -11.75 -22.78 -5.39
N GLY A 260 -11.87 -24.07 -5.07
CA GLY A 260 -12.65 -25.05 -5.82
C GLY A 260 -14.01 -25.37 -5.20
N HIS A 261 -14.29 -24.89 -3.99
CA HIS A 261 -15.57 -25.06 -3.32
C HIS A 261 -16.09 -23.73 -2.77
N GLY A 262 -17.41 -23.60 -2.69
CA GLY A 262 -18.06 -22.43 -2.10
C GLY A 262 -18.10 -21.18 -2.99
N PRO A 263 -17.98 -19.96 -2.42
CA PRO A 263 -18.03 -18.70 -3.17
C PRO A 263 -16.82 -18.53 -4.09
N ALA A 264 -16.95 -17.71 -5.14
CA ALA A 264 -15.79 -17.29 -5.92
C ALA A 264 -14.82 -16.49 -5.04
N ILE A 265 -13.51 -16.71 -5.18
CA ILE A 265 -12.51 -15.98 -4.40
C ILE A 265 -11.59 -15.18 -5.31
N GLY A 266 -11.52 -13.88 -5.07
CA GLY A 266 -10.68 -12.94 -5.81
C GLY A 266 -9.65 -12.26 -4.93
N LEU A 267 -8.46 -12.02 -5.49
CA LEU A 267 -7.42 -11.17 -4.91
C LEU A 267 -7.29 -9.90 -5.74
N LEU A 268 -7.53 -8.75 -5.11
CA LEU A 268 -7.35 -7.44 -5.73
C LEU A 268 -6.24 -6.68 -4.99
N THR A 269 -5.14 -6.39 -5.69
CA THR A 269 -4.05 -5.57 -5.15
C THR A 269 -4.04 -4.21 -5.81
N LEU A 270 -3.98 -3.16 -4.98
CA LEU A 270 -4.08 -1.76 -5.40
C LEU A 270 -2.82 -1.00 -4.99
N GLY A 271 -2.06 -0.50 -5.96
CA GLY A 271 -0.84 0.27 -5.71
C GLY A 271 0.22 -0.56 -4.99
N HIS A 272 0.53 -1.77 -5.46
CA HIS A 272 1.36 -2.70 -4.67
C HIS A 272 2.78 -2.18 -4.42
N CYS A 273 3.23 -2.45 -3.19
CA CYS A 273 4.60 -2.15 -2.73
C CYS A 273 5.44 -3.43 -2.57
N THR A 274 5.00 -4.55 -3.14
CA THR A 274 5.56 -5.92 -2.95
C THR A 274 7.09 -5.99 -2.97
N PRO A 275 7.81 -5.33 -3.92
CA PRO A 275 9.27 -5.39 -3.98
C PRO A 275 9.98 -4.75 -2.78
N MET A 276 9.30 -3.91 -1.98
CA MET A 276 9.87 -3.46 -0.71
C MET A 276 10.13 -4.63 0.23
N LEU A 277 9.30 -5.67 0.21
CA LEU A 277 9.48 -6.85 1.05
C LEU A 277 10.17 -7.99 0.29
N SER A 278 9.67 -8.36 -0.91
CA SER A 278 10.12 -9.57 -1.61
C SER A 278 11.60 -9.53 -2.03
N ASN A 279 12.16 -8.33 -2.27
CA ASN A 279 13.57 -8.16 -2.59
C ASN A 279 14.50 -8.38 -1.40
N LEU A 280 14.01 -8.41 -0.15
CA LEU A 280 14.86 -8.67 1.01
C LEU A 280 15.22 -10.16 1.10
N PRO A 281 16.48 -10.50 1.40
CA PRO A 281 16.89 -11.91 1.46
C PRO A 281 16.09 -12.72 2.49
N GLY A 282 15.78 -12.12 3.64
CA GLY A 282 15.00 -12.75 4.72
C GLY A 282 13.49 -12.92 4.43
N ALA A 283 12.96 -12.36 3.34
CA ALA A 283 11.56 -12.51 2.95
C ALA A 283 11.25 -13.87 2.29
N THR A 284 11.87 -14.96 2.75
CA THR A 284 11.69 -16.32 2.20
C THR A 284 10.24 -16.80 2.33
N GLY A 285 9.63 -16.61 3.51
CA GLY A 285 8.23 -16.96 3.76
C GLY A 285 7.27 -16.24 2.82
N PHE A 286 7.45 -14.93 2.65
CA PHE A 286 6.62 -14.13 1.74
C PHE A 286 6.80 -14.54 0.26
N ARG A 287 8.02 -14.86 -0.17
CA ARG A 287 8.24 -15.40 -1.53
C ARG A 287 7.59 -16.78 -1.72
N ALA A 288 7.56 -17.62 -0.68
CA ALA A 288 6.83 -18.89 -0.73
C ALA A 288 5.31 -18.68 -0.81
N GLU A 289 4.77 -17.67 -0.13
CA GLU A 289 3.36 -17.26 -0.24
C GLU A 289 3.01 -16.78 -1.65
N LEU A 290 3.85 -15.92 -2.24
CA LEU A 290 3.72 -15.51 -3.66
C LEU A 290 3.76 -16.72 -4.60
N ALA A 291 4.67 -17.67 -4.36
CA ALA A 291 4.79 -18.88 -5.16
C ALA A 291 3.55 -19.78 -5.04
N LEU A 292 2.95 -19.87 -3.86
CA LEU A 292 1.72 -20.64 -3.65
C LEU A 292 0.56 -20.03 -4.44
N LEU A 293 0.34 -18.72 -4.34
CA LEU A 293 -0.73 -18.04 -5.09
C LEU A 293 -0.53 -18.16 -6.60
N ALA A 294 0.70 -17.95 -7.08
CA ALA A 294 1.03 -18.04 -8.51
C ALA A 294 0.79 -19.45 -9.10
N GLN A 295 0.73 -20.48 -8.26
CA GLN A 295 0.47 -21.87 -8.67
C GLN A 295 -0.99 -22.27 -8.56
N ALA A 296 -1.87 -21.40 -8.04
CA ALA A 296 -3.28 -21.69 -7.85
C ALA A 296 -4.08 -21.35 -9.14
N PRO A 297 -4.49 -22.35 -9.96
CA PRO A 297 -5.03 -22.09 -11.30
C PRO A 297 -6.38 -21.39 -11.30
N ASP A 298 -7.17 -21.58 -10.25
CA ASP A 298 -8.52 -21.01 -10.12
C ASP A 298 -8.51 -19.61 -9.46
N LEU A 299 -7.34 -19.09 -9.08
CA LEU A 299 -7.23 -17.79 -8.44
C LEU A 299 -7.38 -16.66 -9.44
N CYS A 300 -8.42 -15.85 -9.27
CA CYS A 300 -8.48 -14.54 -9.94
C CYS A 300 -7.66 -13.51 -9.15
N TRP A 301 -6.46 -13.21 -9.62
CA TRP A 301 -5.63 -12.14 -9.06
C TRP A 301 -5.50 -10.98 -10.05
N ILE A 302 -6.01 -9.80 -9.67
CA ILE A 302 -5.81 -8.55 -10.40
C ILE A 302 -4.94 -7.61 -9.59
N ASP A 303 -3.93 -7.03 -10.23
CA ASP A 303 -3.11 -5.97 -9.66
C ASP A 303 -3.30 -4.68 -10.46
N TYR A 304 -3.72 -3.60 -9.79
CA TYR A 304 -3.79 -2.26 -10.37
C TYR A 304 -2.65 -1.40 -9.85
N THR A 305 -1.81 -0.92 -10.76
CA THR A 305 -0.75 0.07 -10.48
C THR A 305 -0.65 1.11 -11.57
N ASP A 306 -0.26 2.33 -11.22
CA ASP A 306 -0.15 3.44 -12.17
C ASP A 306 1.23 4.08 -12.18
N ALA A 307 1.68 4.50 -13.36
CA ALA A 307 2.98 5.13 -13.56
C ALA A 307 3.13 6.46 -12.81
N LEU A 308 2.02 7.15 -12.52
CA LEU A 308 2.01 8.40 -11.76
C LEU A 308 2.13 8.21 -10.25
N ASP A 309 1.93 6.99 -9.73
CA ASP A 309 2.00 6.70 -8.31
C ASP A 309 3.45 6.47 -7.86
N PRO A 310 4.01 7.35 -7.00
CA PRO A 310 5.40 7.26 -6.59
C PRO A 310 5.68 6.19 -5.53
N TYR A 311 4.65 5.53 -4.98
CA TYR A 311 4.81 4.51 -3.95
C TYR A 311 4.63 3.08 -4.46
N SER A 312 4.07 2.89 -5.66
CA SER A 312 3.81 1.56 -6.21
C SER A 312 4.70 1.24 -7.40
N PHE A 313 4.87 -0.06 -7.63
CA PHE A 313 5.74 -0.56 -8.69
C PHE A 313 4.92 -0.82 -9.95
N HIS A 314 4.65 0.24 -10.71
CA HIS A 314 3.88 0.16 -11.95
C HIS A 314 4.44 -0.82 -12.97
N ALA A 315 3.56 -1.68 -13.51
CA ALA A 315 3.89 -2.70 -14.51
C ALA A 315 5.00 -3.67 -14.06
N VAL A 316 5.19 -3.80 -12.75
CA VAL A 316 6.12 -4.75 -12.16
C VAL A 316 5.34 -5.91 -11.59
N ASP A 317 5.51 -7.08 -12.19
CA ASP A 317 4.87 -8.28 -11.68
C ASP A 317 5.39 -8.66 -10.27
N PRO A 318 4.52 -8.72 -9.24
CA PRO A 318 4.93 -9.06 -7.88
C PRO A 318 5.46 -10.50 -7.74
N VAL A 319 5.15 -11.40 -8.67
CA VAL A 319 5.62 -12.80 -8.70
C VAL A 319 6.99 -12.88 -9.41
N ALA A 320 7.15 -12.32 -10.62
CA ALA A 320 8.44 -12.29 -11.33
C ALA A 320 9.57 -11.71 -10.49
N VAL A 321 9.31 -10.59 -9.80
CA VAL A 321 10.34 -9.92 -8.98
C VAL A 321 10.76 -10.72 -7.75
N ALA A 322 9.95 -11.71 -7.33
CA ALA A 322 10.33 -12.68 -6.32
C ALA A 322 11.23 -13.81 -6.89
N GLY A 323 11.57 -13.77 -8.18
CA GLY A 323 12.40 -14.78 -8.86
C GLY A 323 11.63 -16.02 -9.29
N LEU A 324 10.30 -15.90 -9.44
CA LEU A 324 9.41 -17.00 -9.80
C LEU A 324 9.04 -16.92 -11.29
N ALA A 325 8.76 -18.07 -11.91
CA ALA A 325 8.39 -18.15 -13.32
C ALA A 325 6.98 -17.55 -13.55
N THR A 326 6.84 -16.75 -14.61
CA THR A 326 5.65 -15.93 -14.90
C THR A 326 4.54 -16.63 -15.69
N ALA A 327 4.82 -17.79 -16.26
CA ALA A 327 3.88 -18.54 -17.10
C ALA A 327 3.07 -19.56 -16.28
N ARG A 328 2.22 -19.11 -15.36
CA ARG A 328 1.35 -19.97 -14.55
C ARG A 328 -0.07 -19.42 -14.43
N ALA A 329 -1.05 -20.28 -14.21
CA ALA A 329 -2.46 -19.93 -14.27
C ALA A 329 -2.93 -18.97 -13.14
N GLY A 330 -2.30 -18.99 -11.96
CA GLY A 330 -2.65 -18.10 -10.83
C GLY A 330 -1.93 -16.76 -10.82
N HIS A 331 -1.36 -16.36 -11.96
CA HIS A 331 -0.51 -15.18 -12.05
C HIS A 331 -1.32 -13.88 -12.02
N PRO A 332 -0.83 -12.81 -11.35
CA PRO A 332 -1.54 -11.54 -11.34
C PRO A 332 -1.68 -10.96 -12.75
N ARG A 333 -2.89 -10.46 -13.02
CA ARG A 333 -3.23 -9.68 -14.21
C ARG A 333 -2.89 -8.23 -13.89
N LEU A 334 -1.84 -7.71 -14.52
CA LEU A 334 -1.37 -6.35 -14.27
C LEU A 334 -2.16 -5.36 -15.12
N LEU A 335 -2.85 -4.44 -14.46
CA LEU A 335 -3.66 -3.40 -15.08
C LEU A 335 -3.28 -2.03 -14.52
N SER A 336 -3.63 -0.99 -15.25
CA SER A 336 -3.44 0.40 -14.80
C SER A 336 -4.78 1.11 -14.77
N PRO A 337 -5.07 1.87 -13.71
CA PRO A 337 -6.26 2.72 -13.63
C PRO A 337 -6.17 3.95 -14.53
N ARG A 338 -5.04 4.16 -15.25
CA ARG A 338 -4.79 5.31 -16.14
C ARG A 338 -5.07 6.63 -15.43
N PHE A 339 -4.35 6.87 -14.34
CA PHE A 339 -4.47 8.09 -13.56
C PHE A 339 -4.30 9.36 -14.42
N ASP A 340 -3.51 9.29 -15.50
CA ASP A 340 -3.39 10.35 -16.50
C ASP A 340 -4.73 10.78 -17.11
N ARG A 341 -5.68 9.85 -17.25
CA ARG A 341 -7.04 10.09 -17.75
C ARG A 341 -8.03 10.44 -16.64
N LEU A 342 -7.86 9.86 -15.45
CA LEU A 342 -8.65 10.23 -14.27
C LEU A 342 -8.40 11.68 -13.85
N PHE A 343 -7.18 12.18 -14.05
CA PHE A 343 -6.73 13.52 -13.67
C PHE A 343 -6.90 14.60 -14.73
N GLU A 344 -7.71 14.41 -15.78
CA GLU A 344 -8.08 15.54 -16.63
C GLU A 344 -8.74 16.62 -15.75
N PRO A 345 -8.13 17.80 -15.57
CA PRO A 345 -8.58 18.75 -14.56
C PRO A 345 -9.96 19.29 -14.94
N GLY A 346 -10.96 18.99 -14.12
CA GLY A 346 -12.18 19.80 -14.10
C GLY A 346 -11.86 21.21 -13.59
N PRO A 347 -12.69 22.22 -13.87
CA PRO A 347 -12.44 23.63 -13.50
C PRO A 347 -12.24 23.91 -12.00
N GLN A 348 -12.38 22.89 -11.14
CA GLN A 348 -12.28 22.94 -9.68
C GLN A 348 -10.96 22.36 -9.13
N GLN A 349 -10.18 21.60 -9.90
CA GLN A 349 -8.85 21.11 -9.46
C GLN A 349 -7.80 22.23 -9.62
N ARG A 350 -7.73 23.10 -8.61
CA ARG A 350 -6.84 24.28 -8.61
C ARG A 350 -5.46 24.01 -8.02
N GLU A 351 -5.27 22.92 -7.28
CA GLU A 351 -3.98 22.55 -6.69
C GLU A 351 -3.54 21.15 -7.14
N PRO A 352 -2.25 20.97 -7.49
CA PRO A 352 -1.69 19.67 -7.81
C PRO A 352 -1.71 18.78 -6.55
N MET A 353 -2.20 17.56 -6.72
CA MET A 353 -2.22 16.57 -5.65
C MET A 353 -0.82 16.24 -5.14
N ASN A 354 -0.70 16.00 -3.85
CA ASN A 354 0.54 15.46 -3.29
C ASN A 354 0.66 13.95 -3.53
N GLN A 355 1.86 13.41 -3.29
CA GLN A 355 2.19 12.00 -3.52
C GLN A 355 1.27 11.02 -2.76
N HIS A 356 0.85 11.36 -1.53
CA HIS A 356 -0.06 10.52 -0.74
C HIS A 356 -1.45 10.51 -1.35
N GLU A 357 -1.96 11.67 -1.73
CA GLU A 357 -3.26 11.78 -2.37
C GLU A 357 -3.30 10.98 -3.68
N ILE A 358 -2.25 11.06 -4.52
CA ILE A 358 -2.15 10.27 -5.77
C ILE A 358 -2.27 8.77 -5.45
N HIS A 359 -1.53 8.30 -4.45
CA HIS A 359 -1.56 6.89 -4.04
C HIS A 359 -2.86 6.46 -3.36
N GLN A 360 -3.66 7.39 -2.86
CA GLN A 360 -5.00 7.09 -2.33
C GLN A 360 -6.05 6.99 -3.43
N GLN A 361 -5.77 7.41 -4.67
CA GLN A 361 -6.76 7.43 -5.75
C GLN A 361 -7.28 6.07 -6.17
N TYR A 362 -6.56 4.98 -5.85
CA TYR A 362 -7.11 3.63 -6.04
C TYR A 362 -8.35 3.33 -5.18
N LEU A 363 -8.66 4.17 -4.19
CA LEU A 363 -9.82 4.01 -3.31
C LEU A 363 -10.90 5.06 -3.56
N CYS A 364 -10.66 5.95 -4.52
CA CYS A 364 -11.54 7.07 -4.83
C CYS A 364 -12.45 6.74 -6.02
N ALA A 365 -13.46 7.60 -6.21
CA ALA A 365 -14.36 7.50 -7.33
C ALA A 365 -13.62 7.75 -8.66
N SER A 366 -14.01 7.01 -9.68
CA SER A 366 -13.55 7.18 -11.06
C SER A 366 -14.68 7.69 -11.95
N ARG A 367 -14.32 8.23 -13.13
CA ARG A 367 -15.33 8.76 -14.06
C ARG A 367 -16.19 7.64 -14.64
N ALA A 368 -17.44 7.97 -15.00
CA ALA A 368 -18.31 7.03 -15.70
C ALA A 368 -17.66 6.52 -16.99
N GLY A 369 -17.76 5.21 -17.22
CA GLY A 369 -17.22 4.54 -18.40
C GLY A 369 -15.73 4.25 -18.36
N ASP A 370 -15.02 4.63 -17.28
CA ASP A 370 -13.63 4.23 -17.09
C ASP A 370 -13.54 2.72 -16.84
N PRO A 371 -12.63 1.96 -17.50
CA PRO A 371 -12.42 0.54 -17.19
C PRO A 371 -12.03 0.29 -15.73
N TYR A 372 -11.52 1.30 -15.01
CA TYR A 372 -11.27 1.23 -13.60
C TYR A 372 -12.41 1.84 -12.78
N ASP A 373 -13.10 1.03 -11.99
CA ASP A 373 -14.09 1.49 -11.01
C ASP A 373 -13.98 0.64 -9.73
N PHE A 374 -13.40 1.25 -8.69
CA PHE A 374 -13.19 0.58 -7.40
C PHE A 374 -14.50 0.14 -6.74
N PHE A 375 -15.51 1.00 -6.74
CA PHE A 375 -16.80 0.71 -6.11
C PHE A 375 -17.57 -0.35 -6.86
N ALA A 376 -17.49 -0.35 -8.18
CA ALA A 376 -18.06 -1.43 -8.98
C ALA A 376 -17.32 -2.76 -8.69
N MET A 377 -15.98 -2.76 -8.59
CA MET A 377 -15.23 -3.98 -8.25
C MET A 377 -15.62 -4.55 -6.88
N VAL A 378 -15.79 -3.70 -5.87
CA VAL A 378 -16.07 -4.17 -4.49
C VAL A 378 -17.55 -4.27 -4.15
N ALA A 379 -18.46 -3.63 -4.88
CA ALA A 379 -19.90 -3.64 -4.58
C ALA A 379 -20.80 -3.99 -5.78
N GLY A 380 -20.31 -3.96 -7.01
CA GLY A 380 -21.14 -4.22 -8.20
C GLY A 380 -21.43 -5.70 -8.48
N PRO A 381 -22.32 -6.00 -9.46
CA PRO A 381 -22.97 -7.32 -9.62
C PRO A 381 -22.12 -8.39 -10.34
N LEU A 382 -20.89 -8.04 -10.74
CA LEU A 382 -19.97 -8.95 -11.40
C LEU A 382 -18.85 -9.33 -10.46
N THR A 383 -18.51 -10.62 -10.45
CA THR A 383 -17.27 -11.10 -9.80
C THR A 383 -16.05 -10.41 -10.40
N LEU A 384 -14.95 -10.38 -9.66
CA LEU A 384 -13.67 -9.86 -10.12
C LEU A 384 -13.23 -10.54 -11.43
N ALA A 385 -13.42 -11.86 -11.53
CA ALA A 385 -13.11 -12.64 -12.72
C ALA A 385 -14.00 -12.27 -13.92
N GLN A 386 -15.32 -12.10 -13.70
CA GLN A 386 -16.26 -11.74 -14.76
C GLN A 386 -16.00 -10.34 -15.32
N ARG A 387 -15.58 -9.38 -14.49
CA ARG A 387 -15.32 -7.99 -14.90
C ARG A 387 -14.28 -7.86 -16.00
N LEU A 388 -13.31 -8.76 -16.04
CA LEU A 388 -12.25 -8.74 -17.05
C LEU A 388 -12.58 -9.52 -18.34
N GLY A 389 -13.75 -10.18 -18.40
CA GLY A 389 -14.16 -11.02 -19.53
C GLY A 389 -13.44 -12.38 -19.59
N ARG A 390 -14.16 -13.41 -20.09
CA ARG A 390 -13.64 -14.79 -20.26
C ARG A 390 -12.62 -14.96 -21.40
N GLY A 391 -12.39 -13.94 -22.24
CA GLY A 391 -11.47 -14.02 -23.39
C GLY A 391 -9.99 -13.84 -23.06
N ALA A 392 -9.63 -13.81 -21.78
CA ALA A 392 -8.27 -13.53 -21.32
C ALA A 392 -7.86 -14.38 -20.09
N LEU A 393 -8.53 -15.52 -19.87
CA LEU A 393 -8.11 -16.55 -18.92
C LEU A 393 -7.28 -17.61 -19.64
#